data_AF-A0A380W546-F1
#
_entry.id   AF-A0A380W546-F1
#
_cell.length_a   1.000
_cell.length_b   1.000
_cell.length_c   1.000
_cell.angle_alpha   90.00
_cell.angle_beta   90.00
_cell.angle_gamma   90.00
#
_symmetry.space_group_name_H-M   'P 1'
#
loop_
_entity.id
_entity.type
_entity.pdbx_description
1 polymer ?
#
loop_
_entity_poly.entity_id
_entity_poly.type
_entity_poly.pdbx_seq_one_letter_code
_entity_poly.pdbx_strand_id
1 'polypeptide(L)'
;MTAITQEISSYLSHTVRVIDSVQGLCAEIEAAKDMWISALSNGGKVFFCGNGGSAADAQHLAAELMGRFLINREPMAAVSLTVDTSALTAIGNDYGYDKVFSRQLRGLARPGDVLVGLSTSGNSANVVGALEAARSMGVKTIGLTGRGGGRMASLSDVLIAVDHDRTNHIQEAHIVIGHMICAFVEAKLCSAKP
;
A
#
# COMPACT_ATOMS: atom_id res chain seq x y z
N MET A 1 6.89 -14.08 35.96
CA MET A 1 7.30 -13.22 34.83
C MET A 1 7.52 -11.83 35.36
N THR A 2 8.50 -11.09 34.84
CA THR A 2 8.63 -9.65 35.16
C THR A 2 7.46 -8.89 34.53
N ALA A 3 7.16 -7.69 35.04
CA ALA A 3 6.12 -6.83 34.46
C ALA A 3 6.37 -6.58 32.95
N ILE A 4 7.62 -6.36 32.56
CA ILE A 4 8.04 -6.18 31.17
C ILE A 4 7.76 -7.42 30.32
N THR A 5 8.06 -8.64 30.81
CA THR A 5 7.75 -9.88 30.07
C THR A 5 6.24 -10.02 29.82
N GLN A 6 5.42 -9.58 30.77
CA GLN A 6 3.96 -9.65 30.68
C GLN A 6 3.42 -8.64 29.65
N GLU A 7 3.99 -7.42 29.60
CA GLU A 7 3.68 -6.40 28.60
C GLU A 7 4.05 -6.86 27.18
N ILE A 8 5.25 -7.44 27.01
CA ILE A 8 5.69 -8.01 25.72
C ILE A 8 4.73 -9.11 25.25
N SER A 9 4.40 -10.05 26.14
CA SER A 9 3.48 -11.15 25.81
C SER A 9 2.08 -10.63 25.44
N SER A 10 1.60 -9.59 26.14
CA SER A 10 0.32 -8.93 25.84
C SER A 10 0.34 -8.27 24.47
N TYR A 11 1.41 -7.53 24.13
CA TYR A 11 1.57 -6.91 22.81
C TYR A 11 1.55 -7.95 21.70
N LEU A 12 2.37 -9.00 21.81
CA LEU A 12 2.45 -10.07 20.79
C LEU A 12 1.11 -10.79 20.63
N SER A 13 0.45 -11.11 21.74
CA SER A 13 -0.89 -11.73 21.70
C SER A 13 -1.92 -10.83 21.01
N HIS A 14 -1.77 -9.51 21.13
CA HIS A 14 -2.60 -8.55 20.43
C HIS A 14 -2.29 -8.55 18.93
N THR A 15 -1.02 -8.43 18.53
CA THR A 15 -0.60 -8.48 17.13
C THR A 15 -1.10 -9.77 16.46
N VAL A 16 -0.96 -10.93 17.11
CA VAL A 16 -1.49 -12.20 16.58
C VAL A 16 -2.98 -12.12 16.27
N ARG A 17 -3.80 -11.54 17.16
CA ARG A 17 -5.25 -11.39 16.91
C ARG A 17 -5.55 -10.45 15.75
N VAL A 18 -4.77 -9.37 15.59
CA VAL A 18 -4.95 -8.43 14.47
C VAL A 18 -4.53 -9.07 13.15
N ILE A 19 -3.46 -9.86 13.13
CA ILE A 19 -3.05 -10.60 11.92
C ILE A 19 -4.06 -11.71 11.60
N ASP A 20 -4.59 -12.41 12.60
CA ASP A 20 -5.62 -13.43 12.40
C ASP A 20 -6.90 -12.84 11.78
N SER A 21 -7.31 -11.63 12.19
CA SER A 21 -8.49 -10.97 11.61
C SER A 21 -8.35 -10.61 10.13
N VAL A 22 -7.12 -10.54 9.59
CA VAL A 22 -6.87 -10.35 8.16
C VAL A 22 -7.44 -11.49 7.32
N GLN A 23 -7.67 -12.68 7.87
CA GLN A 23 -8.38 -13.76 7.18
C GLN A 23 -9.78 -13.32 6.70
N GLY A 24 -10.45 -12.41 7.41
CA GLY A 24 -11.73 -11.85 6.99
C GLY A 24 -11.64 -10.94 5.75
N LEU A 25 -10.45 -10.57 5.31
CA LEU A 25 -10.19 -9.67 4.18
C LEU A 25 -9.66 -10.41 2.95
N CYS A 26 -9.80 -11.75 2.89
CA CYS A 26 -9.27 -12.55 1.78
C CYS A 26 -9.76 -12.10 0.40
N ALA A 27 -11.05 -11.74 0.29
CA ALA A 27 -11.65 -11.34 -0.99
C ALA A 27 -11.07 -10.01 -1.50
N GLU A 28 -10.86 -9.04 -0.61
CA GLU A 28 -10.28 -7.74 -0.92
C GLU A 28 -8.79 -7.88 -1.25
N ILE A 29 -8.06 -8.72 -0.52
CA ILE A 29 -6.65 -9.03 -0.81
C ILE A 29 -6.52 -9.72 -2.17
N GLU A 30 -7.41 -10.65 -2.50
CA GLU A 30 -7.45 -11.33 -3.79
C GLU A 30 -7.72 -10.32 -4.93
N ALA A 31 -8.72 -9.46 -4.77
CA ALA A 31 -9.05 -8.42 -5.75
C ALA A 31 -7.88 -7.43 -5.96
N ALA A 32 -7.24 -6.98 -4.87
CA ALA A 32 -6.06 -6.11 -4.93
C ALA A 32 -4.89 -6.79 -5.67
N LYS A 33 -4.63 -8.06 -5.38
CA LYS A 33 -3.63 -8.88 -6.08
C LYS A 33 -3.95 -9.00 -7.58
N ASP A 34 -5.19 -9.25 -7.95
CA ASP A 34 -5.58 -9.35 -9.37
C ASP A 34 -5.43 -8.02 -10.11
N MET A 35 -5.68 -6.89 -9.45
CA MET A 35 -5.41 -5.57 -10.01
C MET A 35 -3.91 -5.36 -10.28
N TRP A 36 -3.03 -5.78 -9.37
CA TRP A 36 -1.58 -5.69 -9.57
C TRP A 36 -1.13 -6.59 -10.72
N ILE A 37 -1.58 -7.84 -10.75
CA ILE A 37 -1.29 -8.79 -11.84
C ILE A 37 -1.70 -8.18 -13.17
N SER A 38 -2.93 -7.68 -13.26
CA SER A 38 -3.48 -7.08 -14.49
C SER A 38 -2.68 -5.87 -14.96
N ALA A 39 -2.33 -4.95 -14.05
CA ALA A 39 -1.51 -3.80 -14.40
C ALA A 39 -0.15 -4.23 -14.95
N LEU A 40 0.57 -5.07 -14.19
CA LEU A 40 1.93 -5.48 -14.52
C LEU A 40 2.00 -6.34 -15.80
N SER A 41 1.07 -7.27 -15.99
CA SER A 41 1.04 -8.12 -17.19
C SER A 41 0.75 -7.33 -18.48
N ASN A 42 0.11 -6.19 -18.36
CA ASN A 42 -0.24 -5.31 -19.47
C ASN A 42 0.74 -4.14 -19.65
N GLY A 43 1.90 -4.18 -19.00
CA GLY A 43 2.94 -3.13 -19.09
C GLY A 43 2.64 -1.86 -18.28
N GLY A 44 1.61 -1.90 -17.43
CA GLY A 44 1.33 -0.89 -16.43
C GLY A 44 2.23 -0.99 -15.19
N LYS A 45 1.99 -0.10 -14.23
CA LYS A 45 2.81 0.07 -13.02
C LYS A 45 1.95 0.07 -11.76
N VAL A 46 2.57 -0.30 -10.65
CA VAL A 46 1.98 -0.12 -9.31
C VAL A 46 2.66 1.06 -8.60
N PHE A 47 1.87 2.07 -8.27
CA PHE A 47 2.31 3.23 -7.49
C PHE A 47 1.94 3.05 -6.02
N PHE A 48 2.81 3.51 -5.12
CA PHE A 48 2.57 3.48 -3.68
C PHE A 48 2.70 4.88 -3.08
N CYS A 49 1.85 5.20 -2.10
CA CYS A 49 2.00 6.40 -1.28
C CYS A 49 1.47 6.21 0.14
N GLY A 50 2.02 6.94 1.09
CA GLY A 50 1.67 6.87 2.50
C GLY A 50 2.49 7.85 3.32
N ASN A 51 2.23 7.96 4.63
CA ASN A 51 2.93 8.86 5.54
C ASN A 51 3.59 8.09 6.69
N GLY A 52 4.74 8.55 7.18
CA GLY A 52 5.43 7.95 8.33
C GLY A 52 5.76 6.47 8.09
N GLY A 53 5.36 5.59 9.02
CA GLY A 53 5.52 4.13 8.84
C GLY A 53 4.88 3.61 7.54
N SER A 54 3.72 4.16 7.14
CA SER A 54 3.09 3.80 5.87
C SER A 54 3.86 4.30 4.64
N ALA A 55 4.72 5.32 4.79
CA ALA A 55 5.67 5.72 3.73
C ALA A 55 6.84 4.74 3.64
N ALA A 56 7.27 4.17 4.77
CA ALA A 56 8.27 3.10 4.81
C ALA A 56 7.73 1.84 4.12
N ASP A 57 6.49 1.43 4.43
CA ASP A 57 5.82 0.31 3.75
C ASP A 57 5.66 0.59 2.25
N ALA A 58 5.28 1.81 1.86
CA ALA A 58 5.14 2.19 0.46
C ALA A 58 6.45 2.00 -0.34
N GLN A 59 7.58 2.49 0.17
CA GLN A 59 8.87 2.29 -0.50
C GLN A 59 9.37 0.84 -0.40
N HIS A 60 9.08 0.14 0.70
CA HIS A 60 9.42 -1.27 0.87
C HIS A 60 8.75 -2.12 -0.19
N LEU A 61 7.42 -2.03 -0.31
CA LEU A 61 6.65 -2.82 -1.30
C LEU A 61 7.02 -2.47 -2.74
N ALA A 62 7.29 -1.20 -3.04
CA ALA A 62 7.81 -0.81 -4.36
C ALA A 62 9.16 -1.46 -4.65
N ALA A 63 10.07 -1.51 -3.66
CA ALA A 63 11.37 -2.14 -3.79
C ALA A 63 11.28 -3.67 -3.98
N GLU A 64 10.35 -4.34 -3.31
CA GLU A 64 10.13 -5.79 -3.48
C GLU A 64 9.72 -6.13 -4.93
N LEU A 65 8.85 -5.32 -5.55
CA LEU A 65 8.46 -5.49 -6.95
C LEU A 65 9.61 -5.15 -7.91
N MET A 66 10.29 -4.03 -7.71
CA MET A 66 11.38 -3.58 -8.58
C MET A 66 12.63 -4.47 -8.50
N GLY A 67 12.96 -4.97 -7.31
CA GLY A 67 14.03 -5.95 -7.11
C GLY A 67 13.48 -7.35 -7.27
N ARG A 68 13.35 -8.05 -6.15
CA ARG A 68 12.71 -9.37 -6.03
C ARG A 68 12.13 -9.53 -4.62
N PHE A 69 11.12 -10.40 -4.46
CA PHE A 69 10.64 -10.77 -3.13
C PHE A 69 11.19 -12.13 -2.70
N LEU A 70 10.61 -13.24 -3.19
CA LEU A 70 11.00 -14.60 -2.81
C LEU A 70 11.89 -15.26 -3.88
N ILE A 71 11.55 -15.14 -5.15
CA ILE A 71 12.27 -15.81 -6.25
C ILE A 71 13.11 -14.85 -7.10
N ASN A 72 14.13 -15.36 -7.78
CA ASN A 72 14.92 -14.57 -8.73
C ASN A 72 14.15 -14.42 -10.04
N ARG A 73 13.85 -13.18 -10.42
CA ARG A 73 13.02 -12.85 -11.59
C ARG A 73 13.37 -11.46 -12.14
N GLU A 74 12.84 -11.17 -13.32
CA GLU A 74 12.87 -9.83 -13.90
C GLU A 74 12.11 -8.81 -13.01
N PRO A 75 12.51 -7.52 -13.05
CA PRO A 75 11.87 -6.47 -12.27
C PRO A 75 10.42 -6.23 -12.69
N MET A 76 9.55 -5.95 -11.71
CA MET A 76 8.17 -5.53 -11.94
C MET A 76 8.03 -4.04 -11.67
N ALA A 77 7.42 -3.32 -12.61
CA ALA A 77 7.45 -1.86 -12.59
C ALA A 77 6.60 -1.29 -11.43
N ALA A 78 7.28 -0.73 -10.43
CA ALA A 78 6.65 -0.12 -9.27
C ALA A 78 7.38 1.16 -8.83
N VAL A 79 6.62 2.12 -8.30
CA VAL A 79 7.15 3.42 -7.89
C VAL A 79 6.54 3.85 -6.57
N SER A 80 7.38 4.17 -5.58
CA SER A 80 6.90 4.88 -4.40
C SER A 80 6.98 6.39 -4.60
N LEU A 81 5.89 7.09 -4.31
CA LEU A 81 5.81 8.56 -4.39
C LEU A 81 6.38 9.26 -3.14
N THR A 82 7.03 8.50 -2.25
CA THR A 82 7.51 8.97 -0.94
C THR A 82 9.01 9.19 -0.87
N VAL A 83 9.76 8.91 -1.94
CA VAL A 83 11.22 8.80 -1.89
C VAL A 83 11.97 10.00 -2.46
N ASP A 84 11.42 10.65 -3.49
CA ASP A 84 12.06 11.82 -4.09
C ASP A 84 11.84 13.03 -3.17
N THR A 85 12.81 13.26 -2.29
CA THR A 85 12.78 14.35 -1.31
C THR A 85 12.73 15.71 -1.97
N SER A 86 13.33 15.87 -3.16
CA SER A 86 13.27 17.13 -3.91
C SER A 86 11.86 17.39 -4.42
N ALA A 87 11.19 16.37 -4.97
CA ALA A 87 9.79 16.49 -5.37
C ALA A 87 8.87 16.76 -4.18
N LEU A 88 9.02 16.01 -3.08
CA LEU A 88 8.20 16.18 -1.87
C LEU A 88 8.34 17.59 -1.28
N THR A 89 9.56 18.09 -1.16
CA THR A 89 9.82 19.40 -0.54
C THR A 89 9.42 20.54 -1.47
N ALA A 90 9.72 20.47 -2.77
CA ALA A 90 9.31 21.51 -3.73
C ALA A 90 7.79 21.57 -3.86
N ILE A 91 7.10 20.43 -4.03
CA ILE A 91 5.65 20.42 -4.16
C ILE A 91 4.98 20.85 -2.85
N GLY A 92 5.49 20.37 -1.71
CA GLY A 92 4.99 20.72 -0.39
C GLY A 92 5.11 22.21 -0.09
N ASN A 93 6.23 22.82 -0.47
CA ASN A 93 6.49 24.26 -0.33
C ASN A 93 5.60 25.10 -1.26
N ASP A 94 5.54 24.73 -2.54
CA ASP A 94 4.96 25.59 -3.58
C ASP A 94 3.44 25.44 -3.71
N TYR A 95 2.88 24.26 -3.39
CA TYR A 95 1.47 23.93 -3.63
C TYR A 95 0.74 23.38 -2.40
N GLY A 96 1.45 23.13 -1.30
CA GLY A 96 0.91 22.53 -0.07
C GLY A 96 1.19 21.03 0.02
N TYR A 97 1.41 20.57 1.27
CA TYR A 97 1.78 19.19 1.54
C TYR A 97 0.67 18.18 1.18
N ASP A 98 -0.60 18.60 1.09
CA ASP A 98 -1.70 17.76 0.62
C ASP A 98 -1.60 17.43 -0.88
N LYS A 99 -0.73 18.10 -1.65
CA LYS A 99 -0.56 17.86 -3.09
C LYS A 99 0.61 16.96 -3.45
N VAL A 100 1.50 16.63 -2.50
CA VAL A 100 2.80 15.98 -2.76
C VAL A 100 2.70 14.69 -3.57
N PHE A 101 1.72 13.83 -3.29
CA PHE A 101 1.54 12.58 -4.03
C PHE A 101 0.74 12.79 -5.31
N SER A 102 -0.36 13.56 -5.24
CA SER A 102 -1.24 13.78 -6.39
C SER A 102 -0.54 14.49 -7.57
N ARG A 103 0.42 15.37 -7.30
CA ARG A 103 1.18 16.10 -8.32
C ARG A 103 2.17 15.20 -9.04
N GLN A 104 2.89 14.35 -8.29
CA GLN A 104 3.79 13.34 -8.87
C GLN A 104 3.00 12.32 -9.70
N LEU A 105 1.89 11.80 -9.14
CA LEU A 105 1.05 10.81 -9.82
C LEU A 105 0.54 11.33 -11.17
N ARG A 106 0.08 12.59 -11.25
CA ARG A 106 -0.39 13.20 -12.51
C ARG A 106 0.69 13.24 -13.59
N GLY A 107 1.96 13.41 -13.23
CA GLY A 107 3.06 13.38 -14.19
C GLY A 107 3.40 11.97 -14.67
N LEU A 108 3.34 10.99 -13.76
CA LEU A 108 3.91 9.66 -13.96
C LEU A 108 2.90 8.59 -14.41
N ALA A 109 1.69 8.61 -13.84
CA ALA A 109 0.70 7.54 -14.04
C ALA A 109 -0.07 7.69 -15.36
N ARG A 110 -0.56 6.57 -15.88
CA ARG A 110 -1.36 6.43 -17.09
C ARG A 110 -2.53 5.48 -16.84
N PRO A 111 -3.62 5.55 -17.64
CA PRO A 111 -4.66 4.53 -17.59
C PRO A 111 -4.08 3.12 -17.73
N GLY A 112 -4.55 2.19 -16.90
CA GLY A 112 -3.98 0.84 -16.78
C GLY A 112 -2.96 0.67 -15.64
N ASP A 113 -2.47 1.76 -15.06
CA ASP A 113 -1.70 1.72 -13.80
C ASP A 113 -2.63 1.54 -12.58
N VAL A 114 -2.04 1.17 -11.45
CA VAL A 114 -2.69 1.06 -10.14
C VAL A 114 -2.02 1.99 -9.13
N LEU A 115 -2.79 2.67 -8.29
CA LEU A 115 -2.32 3.38 -7.10
C LEU A 115 -2.76 2.65 -5.84
N VAL A 116 -1.80 2.40 -4.94
CA VAL A 116 -2.00 1.90 -3.59
C VAL A 116 -1.75 3.04 -2.60
N GLY A 117 -2.80 3.48 -1.91
CA GLY A 117 -2.71 4.46 -0.83
C GLY A 117 -2.72 3.78 0.54
N LEU A 118 -1.71 4.06 1.37
CA LEU A 118 -1.60 3.54 2.74
C LEU A 118 -1.86 4.67 3.74
N SER A 119 -2.90 4.54 4.56
CA SER A 119 -3.21 5.46 5.64
C SER A 119 -3.97 4.74 6.74
N THR A 120 -3.39 4.59 7.92
CA THR A 120 -4.04 3.88 9.03
C THR A 120 -5.37 4.49 9.43
N SER A 121 -5.58 5.80 9.23
CA SER A 121 -6.86 6.47 9.50
C SER A 121 -7.79 6.54 8.28
N GLY A 122 -7.30 6.27 7.07
CA GLY A 122 -8.03 6.50 5.83
C GLY A 122 -8.31 7.98 5.51
N ASN A 123 -7.66 8.91 6.22
CA ASN A 123 -8.01 10.34 6.21
C ASN A 123 -6.83 11.28 5.89
N SER A 124 -5.62 10.76 5.65
CA SER A 124 -4.47 11.59 5.28
C SER A 124 -4.76 12.38 3.99
N ALA A 125 -4.79 13.71 4.08
CA ALA A 125 -5.22 14.57 2.97
C ALA A 125 -4.40 14.38 1.69
N ASN A 126 -3.09 14.15 1.81
CA ASN A 126 -2.21 13.87 0.68
C ASN A 126 -2.45 12.51 0.01
N VAL A 127 -2.79 11.47 0.78
CA VAL A 127 -3.17 10.14 0.25
C VAL A 127 -4.55 10.22 -0.40
N VAL A 128 -5.51 10.87 0.26
CA VAL A 128 -6.86 11.11 -0.29
C VAL A 128 -6.78 11.86 -1.62
N GLY A 129 -6.00 12.95 -1.69
CA GLY A 129 -5.80 13.71 -2.91
C GLY A 129 -5.11 12.91 -4.03
N ALA A 130 -4.28 11.91 -3.68
CA ALA A 130 -3.69 10.99 -4.66
C ALA A 130 -4.74 10.03 -5.24
N LEU A 131 -5.62 9.46 -4.40
CA LEU A 131 -6.72 8.61 -4.87
C LEU A 131 -7.72 9.38 -5.74
N GLU A 132 -8.08 10.61 -5.34
CA GLU A 132 -8.92 11.50 -6.15
C GLU A 132 -8.29 11.75 -7.54
N ALA A 133 -6.98 12.06 -7.57
CA ALA A 133 -6.26 12.25 -8.82
C ALA A 133 -6.23 10.97 -9.67
N ALA A 134 -5.93 9.81 -9.06
CA ALA A 134 -5.92 8.52 -9.74
C ALA A 134 -7.25 8.23 -10.44
N ARG A 135 -8.37 8.36 -9.72
CA ARG A 135 -9.71 8.14 -10.28
C ARG A 135 -9.99 9.07 -11.46
N SER A 136 -9.64 10.35 -11.34
CA SER A 136 -9.84 11.33 -12.42
C SER A 136 -9.04 11.01 -13.69
N MET A 137 -7.96 10.25 -13.56
CA MET A 137 -7.07 9.83 -14.65
C MET A 137 -7.41 8.44 -15.20
N GLY A 138 -8.41 7.74 -14.65
CA GLY A 138 -8.68 6.34 -14.99
C GLY A 138 -7.63 5.36 -14.46
N VAL A 139 -6.85 5.75 -13.45
CA VAL A 139 -5.93 4.88 -12.71
C VAL A 139 -6.73 4.17 -11.62
N LYS A 140 -6.54 2.86 -11.52
CA LYS A 140 -7.23 2.01 -10.53
C LYS A 140 -6.72 2.29 -9.12
N THR A 141 -7.59 2.24 -8.11
CA THR A 141 -7.24 2.63 -6.74
C THR A 141 -7.44 1.53 -5.71
N ILE A 142 -6.45 1.35 -4.85
CA ILE A 142 -6.49 0.45 -3.69
C ILE A 142 -6.17 1.26 -2.43
N GLY A 143 -6.96 1.09 -1.38
CA GLY A 143 -6.75 1.72 -0.08
C GLY A 143 -6.41 0.70 0.99
N LEU A 144 -5.27 0.84 1.66
CA LEU A 144 -4.94 0.11 2.89
C LEU A 144 -5.17 1.04 4.09
N THR A 145 -6.09 0.65 4.96
CA THR A 145 -6.55 1.49 6.07
C THR A 145 -6.73 0.69 7.36
N GLY A 146 -6.99 1.39 8.47
CA GLY A 146 -7.59 0.82 9.67
C GLY A 146 -9.12 0.83 9.59
N ARG A 147 -9.76 0.63 10.75
CA ARG A 147 -11.21 0.47 10.85
C ARG A 147 -11.95 1.63 10.18
N GLY A 148 -13.00 1.29 9.42
CA GLY A 148 -13.93 2.23 8.82
C GLY A 148 -13.44 2.92 7.54
N GLY A 149 -12.16 2.79 7.16
CA GLY A 149 -11.63 3.25 5.87
C GLY A 149 -11.56 4.76 5.63
N GLY A 150 -12.19 5.57 6.48
CA GLY A 150 -12.22 7.02 6.38
C GLY A 150 -12.69 7.51 5.01
N ARG A 151 -12.15 8.66 4.58
CA ARG A 151 -12.44 9.23 3.25
C ARG A 151 -11.98 8.32 2.11
N MET A 152 -10.92 7.54 2.32
CA MET A 152 -10.37 6.63 1.30
C MET A 152 -11.35 5.53 0.89
N ALA A 153 -12.32 5.15 1.74
CA ALA A 153 -13.30 4.12 1.42
C ALA A 153 -14.07 4.39 0.12
N SER A 154 -14.57 5.62 -0.05
CA SER A 154 -15.31 6.02 -1.25
C SER A 154 -14.45 6.24 -2.50
N LEU A 155 -13.12 6.28 -2.32
CA LEU A 155 -12.15 6.58 -3.37
C LEU A 155 -11.37 5.35 -3.83
N SER A 156 -11.54 4.22 -3.16
CA SER A 156 -10.83 2.99 -3.45
C SER A 156 -11.74 2.07 -4.27
N ASP A 157 -11.24 1.55 -5.40
CA ASP A 157 -11.91 0.46 -6.11
C ASP A 157 -11.87 -0.83 -5.28
N VAL A 158 -10.80 -1.02 -4.51
CA VAL A 158 -10.68 -2.05 -3.47
C VAL A 158 -10.18 -1.41 -2.17
N LEU A 159 -10.95 -1.56 -1.09
CA LEU A 159 -10.57 -1.11 0.24
C LEU A 159 -10.21 -2.30 1.11
N ILE A 160 -8.97 -2.34 1.62
CA ILE A 160 -8.53 -3.29 2.64
C ILE A 160 -8.46 -2.53 3.97
N ALA A 161 -9.52 -2.65 4.77
CA ALA A 161 -9.66 -1.98 6.06
C ALA A 161 -9.41 -2.99 7.19
N VAL A 162 -8.22 -2.93 7.79
CA VAL A 162 -7.87 -3.74 8.97
C VAL A 162 -8.78 -3.33 10.12
N ASP A 163 -9.50 -4.30 10.73
CA ASP A 163 -10.45 -4.04 11.82
C ASP A 163 -9.73 -3.71 13.14
N HIS A 164 -9.06 -2.56 13.16
CA HIS A 164 -8.29 -2.08 14.28
C HIS A 164 -8.15 -0.55 14.23
N ASP A 165 -7.99 0.07 15.41
CA ASP A 165 -7.91 1.53 15.55
C ASP A 165 -6.49 2.05 15.90
N ARG A 166 -5.59 1.18 16.41
CA ARG A 166 -4.21 1.59 16.73
C ARG A 166 -3.27 1.47 15.54
N THR A 167 -2.66 2.60 15.20
CA THR A 167 -1.74 2.79 14.06
C THR A 167 -0.66 1.72 13.94
N ASN A 168 0.01 1.36 15.05
CA ASN A 168 1.11 0.39 15.04
C ASN A 168 0.65 -1.00 14.58
N HIS A 169 -0.47 -1.51 15.13
CA HIS A 169 -1.00 -2.82 14.74
C HIS A 169 -1.60 -2.81 13.32
N ILE A 170 -2.16 -1.66 12.89
CA ILE A 170 -2.61 -1.50 11.51
C ILE A 170 -1.42 -1.56 10.54
N GLN A 171 -0.29 -0.91 10.87
CA GLN A 171 0.93 -0.95 10.06
C GLN A 171 1.52 -2.38 10.01
N GLU A 172 1.55 -3.08 11.14
CA GLU A 172 1.95 -4.50 11.20
C GLU A 172 1.10 -5.37 10.26
N ALA A 173 -0.21 -5.13 10.19
CA ALA A 173 -1.08 -5.83 9.26
C ALA A 173 -0.88 -5.38 7.80
N HIS A 174 -0.68 -4.09 7.54
CA HIS A 174 -0.47 -3.55 6.20
C HIS A 174 0.75 -4.17 5.52
N ILE A 175 1.87 -4.32 6.24
CA ILE A 175 3.07 -4.93 5.66
C ILE A 175 2.88 -6.43 5.40
N VAL A 176 2.17 -7.15 6.29
CA VAL A 176 1.82 -8.57 6.08
C VAL A 176 0.93 -8.72 4.83
N ILE A 177 -0.06 -7.85 4.66
CA ILE A 177 -0.92 -7.82 3.47
C ILE A 177 -0.10 -7.54 2.20
N GLY A 178 0.77 -6.54 2.25
CA GLY A 178 1.65 -6.21 1.13
C GLY A 178 2.57 -7.37 0.74
N HIS A 179 3.18 -8.06 1.71
CA HIS A 179 4.01 -9.25 1.49
C HIS A 179 3.21 -10.40 0.87
N MET A 180 1.98 -10.67 1.32
CA MET A 180 1.11 -11.68 0.71
C MET A 180 0.85 -11.37 -0.76
N ILE A 181 0.48 -10.11 -1.07
CA ILE A 181 0.21 -9.71 -2.45
C ILE A 181 1.49 -9.83 -3.31
N CYS A 182 2.65 -9.38 -2.82
CA CYS A 182 3.93 -9.57 -3.50
C CYS A 182 4.21 -11.05 -3.81
N ALA A 183 4.06 -11.95 -2.83
CA ALA A 183 4.25 -13.39 -3.04
C ALA A 183 3.31 -13.94 -4.12
N PHE A 184 2.03 -13.58 -4.08
CA PHE A 184 1.03 -14.10 -5.01
C PHE A 184 1.20 -13.54 -6.42
N VAL A 185 1.51 -12.26 -6.56
CA VAL A 185 1.83 -11.61 -7.84
C VAL A 185 3.06 -12.28 -8.46
N GLU A 186 4.12 -12.48 -7.66
CA GLU A 186 5.34 -13.11 -8.09
C GLU A 186 5.10 -14.56 -8.53
N ALA A 187 4.42 -15.38 -7.72
CA ALA A 187 4.08 -16.75 -8.07
C ALA A 187 3.22 -16.86 -9.35
N LYS A 188 2.36 -15.88 -9.61
CA LYS A 188 1.47 -15.89 -10.77
C LYS A 188 2.16 -15.45 -12.06
N LEU A 189 2.90 -14.35 -12.02
CA LEU A 189 3.53 -13.76 -13.21
C LEU A 189 4.87 -14.40 -13.56
N CYS A 190 5.55 -14.93 -12.55
CA CYS A 190 6.82 -15.60 -12.71
C CYS A 190 6.58 -17.07 -12.39
N SER A 191 6.17 -17.84 -13.41
CA SER A 191 6.32 -19.28 -13.34
C SER A 191 7.78 -19.55 -12.95
N ALA A 192 8.03 -20.43 -11.97
CA ALA A 192 9.37 -20.89 -11.64
C ALA A 192 9.99 -21.46 -12.92
N LYS A 193 10.69 -20.62 -13.67
CA LYS A 193 11.55 -21.08 -14.74
C LYS A 193 12.75 -21.69 -14.03
N PRO A 194 13.08 -22.95 -14.33
CA PRO A 194 14.19 -23.66 -13.69
C PRO A 194 15.51 -22.90 -13.84
#